data_AF-M0CD09-F1
#
_entry.id   AF-M0CD09-F1
#
_cell.length_a   1.000
_cell.length_b   1.000
_cell.length_c   1.000
_cell.angle_alpha   90.00
_cell.angle_beta   90.00
_cell.angle_gamma   90.00
#
_symmetry.space_group_name_H-M   'P 1'
#
loop_
_entity.id
_entity.type
_entity.pdbx_description
1 polymer ?
#
loop_
_entity_poly.entity_id
_entity_poly.type
_entity_poly.pdbx_seq_one_letter_code
_entity_poly.pdbx_strand_id
1 'polypeptide(L)'
;MWPRRRYLDVNVPDRAEYALVVVGVVCCGLTARVGGSTQRACPGIDSAVYEAVGVDPWGVRVLGVELPSLALSWYDGCNWRTNSLVPLALGLCCLVTAAALRRKSR
;
A
#
# COMPACT_ATOMS: atom_id res chain seq x y z
N MET A 1 -13.49 -44.71 28.31
CA MET A 1 -13.91 -43.77 27.24
C MET A 1 -13.03 -42.53 27.33
N TRP A 2 -12.07 -42.35 26.41
CA TRP A 2 -11.24 -41.14 26.34
C TRP A 2 -11.87 -40.12 25.38
N PRO A 3 -11.88 -38.82 25.70
CA PRO A 3 -12.41 -37.82 24.80
C PRO A 3 -11.45 -37.63 23.62
N ARG A 4 -11.96 -37.79 22.40
CA ARG A 4 -11.27 -37.42 21.17
C ARG A 4 -10.87 -35.95 21.26
N ARG A 5 -9.58 -35.66 21.43
CA ARG A 5 -9.01 -34.34 21.15
C ARG A 5 -9.34 -34.02 19.69
N ARG A 6 -10.26 -33.09 19.47
CA ARG A 6 -10.37 -32.38 18.19
C ARG A 6 -9.04 -31.65 18.03
N TYR A 7 -8.20 -32.14 17.13
CA TYR A 7 -7.22 -31.28 16.50
C TYR A 7 -8.05 -30.16 15.86
N LEU A 8 -8.03 -28.98 16.48
CA LEU A 8 -8.25 -27.77 15.71
C LEU A 8 -7.16 -27.82 14.65
N ASP A 9 -7.55 -28.11 13.41
CA ASP A 9 -6.72 -27.86 12.26
C ASP A 9 -6.40 -26.36 12.30
N VAL A 10 -5.28 -26.04 12.97
CA VAL A 10 -4.62 -24.76 12.83
C VAL A 10 -4.21 -24.78 11.37
N ASN A 11 -5.06 -24.20 10.53
CA ASN A 11 -4.84 -24.03 9.12
C ASN A 11 -3.63 -23.10 8.99
N VAL A 12 -2.43 -23.69 9.05
CA VAL A 12 -1.17 -22.98 8.85
C VAL A 12 -1.22 -22.58 7.38
N PRO A 13 -1.37 -21.28 7.05
CA PRO A 13 -1.40 -20.84 5.68
C PRO A 13 -0.15 -21.38 4.98
N ASP A 14 -0.33 -21.97 3.80
CA ASP A 14 0.77 -22.47 3.00
C ASP A 14 1.82 -21.37 2.86
N ARG A 15 3.12 -21.75 2.85
CA ARG A 15 4.23 -20.78 2.72
C ARG A 15 4.02 -19.83 1.53
N ALA A 16 3.35 -20.31 0.48
CA ALA A 16 2.98 -19.53 -0.69
C ALA A 16 1.90 -18.47 -0.41
N GLU A 17 0.86 -18.77 0.39
CA GLU A 17 -0.16 -17.79 0.80
C GLU A 17 0.48 -16.67 1.63
N TYR A 18 1.34 -17.04 2.59
CA TYR A 18 2.03 -16.06 3.43
C TYR A 18 2.98 -15.17 2.61
N ALA A 19 3.72 -15.76 1.68
CA ALA A 19 4.60 -15.01 0.77
C ALA A 19 3.80 -14.01 -0.09
N LEU A 20 2.65 -14.41 -0.63
CA LEU A 20 1.78 -13.52 -1.41
C LEU A 20 1.24 -12.35 -0.58
N VAL A 21 0.88 -12.59 0.68
CA VAL A 21 0.42 -11.52 1.57
C VAL A 21 1.56 -10.54 1.85
N VAL A 22 2.75 -11.04 2.19
CA VAL A 22 3.92 -10.20 2.47
C VAL A 22 4.30 -9.36 1.25
N VAL A 23 4.42 -10.00 0.07
CA VAL A 23 4.70 -9.30 -1.20
C VAL A 23 3.60 -8.28 -1.49
N GLY A 24 2.34 -8.65 -1.30
CA GLY A 24 1.21 -7.75 -1.50
C GLY A 24 1.29 -6.47 -0.66
N VAL A 25 1.55 -6.61 0.64
CA VAL A 25 1.70 -5.48 1.56
C VAL A 25 2.91 -4.61 1.20
N VAL A 26 4.05 -5.23 0.88
CA VAL A 26 5.26 -4.49 0.49
C VAL A 26 5.02 -3.70 -0.80
N CYS A 27 4.42 -4.32 -1.81
CA CYS A 27 4.07 -3.66 -3.07
C CYS A 27 3.10 -2.48 -2.87
N CYS A 28 2.08 -2.63 -2.02
CA CYS A 28 1.19 -1.52 -1.68
C CYS A 28 1.94 -0.36 -1.01
N GLY A 29 2.85 -0.66 -0.07
CA GLY A 29 3.68 0.36 0.59
C GLY A 29 4.63 1.08 -0.38
N LEU A 30 5.16 0.37 -1.37
CA LEU A 30 6.09 0.93 -2.37
C LEU A 30 5.45 2.05 -3.20
N THR A 31 4.13 2.07 -3.40
CA THR A 31 3.46 3.16 -4.13
C THR A 31 3.67 4.53 -3.46
N ALA A 32 3.86 4.59 -2.14
CA ALA A 32 4.18 5.85 -1.45
C ALA A 32 5.58 6.39 -1.83
N ARG A 33 6.48 5.53 -2.32
CA ARG A 33 7.88 5.86 -2.67
C ARG A 33 8.14 5.93 -4.17
N VAL A 34 7.36 5.23 -4.98
CA VAL A 34 7.52 5.22 -6.44
C VAL A 34 6.76 6.40 -7.03
N GLY A 35 7.48 7.50 -7.24
CA GLY A 35 6.91 8.72 -7.79
C GLY A 35 7.94 9.84 -7.98
N GLY A 36 7.53 10.86 -8.73
CA GLY A 36 8.27 12.11 -8.88
C GLY A 36 7.70 13.21 -7.99
N SER A 37 8.54 14.19 -7.66
CA SER A 37 8.11 15.43 -7.00
C SER A 37 8.81 16.63 -7.62
N THR A 38 8.10 17.73 -7.79
CA THR A 38 8.78 19.02 -7.99
C THR A 38 9.48 19.37 -6.68
N GLN A 39 10.82 19.44 -6.64
CA GLN A 39 11.53 19.87 -5.43
C GLN A 39 11.61 21.40 -5.41
N ARG A 40 10.65 22.07 -4.77
CA ARG A 40 10.79 23.49 -4.42
C ARG A 40 11.03 23.64 -2.93
N ALA A 41 11.85 24.63 -2.57
CA ALA A 41 11.93 25.10 -1.20
C ALA A 41 10.56 25.64 -0.80
N CYS A 42 10.06 25.24 0.36
CA CYS A 42 8.72 25.57 0.86
C CYS A 42 8.82 26.63 1.97
N PRO A 43 9.03 27.92 1.64
CA PRO A 43 9.10 28.95 2.66
C PRO A 43 7.74 29.09 3.36
N GLY A 44 7.72 28.92 4.69
CA GLY A 44 6.54 29.16 5.53
C GLY A 44 5.81 27.92 6.07
N ILE A 45 6.28 26.71 5.78
CA ILE A 45 5.76 25.48 6.42
C ILE A 45 6.68 25.08 7.58
N ASP A 46 6.51 25.71 8.74
CA ASP A 46 7.16 25.32 10.01
C ASP A 46 6.31 24.27 10.74
N SER A 47 6.23 23.07 10.17
CA SER A 47 5.48 21.96 10.76
C SER A 47 6.38 20.76 10.95
N ALA A 48 6.52 20.29 12.20
CA ALA A 48 7.23 19.05 12.52
C ALA A 48 6.68 17.83 11.74
N VAL A 49 5.40 17.89 11.35
CA VAL A 49 4.76 16.87 10.51
C VAL A 49 5.28 16.93 9.08
N TYR A 50 5.50 18.13 8.54
CA TYR A 50 6.09 18.30 7.21
C TYR A 50 7.55 17.83 7.21
N GLU A 51 8.33 18.11 8.25
CA GLU A 51 9.71 17.61 8.35
C GLU A 51 9.79 16.08 8.45
N ALA A 52 8.90 15.46 9.23
CA ALA A 52 8.91 14.01 9.43
C ALA A 52 8.37 13.22 8.24
N VAL A 53 7.32 13.71 7.59
CA VAL A 53 6.56 12.96 6.57
C VAL A 53 6.73 13.54 5.17
N GLY A 54 7.19 14.79 5.05
CA GLY A 54 7.30 15.51 3.78
C GLY A 54 5.94 15.97 3.23
N VAL A 55 4.91 16.03 4.07
CA VAL A 55 3.52 16.31 3.69
C VAL A 55 2.87 17.23 4.72
N ASP A 56 2.22 18.31 4.25
CA ASP A 56 1.45 19.22 5.08
C ASP A 56 -0.02 18.79 5.03
N PRO A 57 -0.56 18.18 6.10
CA PRO A 57 -1.90 17.61 6.09
C PRO A 57 -3.01 18.64 5.79
N TRP A 58 -2.78 19.92 6.07
CA TRP A 58 -3.76 20.98 5.82
C TRP A 58 -3.78 21.44 4.36
N GLY A 59 -2.68 21.24 3.65
CA GLY A 59 -2.51 21.61 2.24
C GLY A 59 -2.71 20.45 1.26
N VAL A 60 -2.90 19.22 1.72
CA VAL A 60 -3.02 18.05 0.83
C VAL A 60 -4.22 18.17 -0.10
N ARG A 61 -3.99 17.98 -1.40
CA ARG A 61 -5.06 17.90 -2.41
C ARG A 61 -4.76 16.80 -3.42
N VAL A 62 -5.75 15.94 -3.67
CA VAL A 62 -5.70 15.02 -4.81
C VAL A 62 -6.10 15.80 -6.06
N LEU A 63 -5.27 15.72 -7.10
CA LEU A 63 -5.43 16.53 -8.31
C LEU A 63 -6.00 15.69 -9.45
N GLY A 64 -5.62 14.42 -9.53
CA GLY A 64 -6.19 13.51 -10.50
C GLY A 64 -5.63 12.10 -10.39
N VAL A 65 -6.37 11.16 -10.97
CA VAL A 65 -5.94 9.78 -11.19
C VAL A 65 -5.99 9.51 -12.68
N GLU A 66 -4.83 9.22 -13.27
CA GLU A 66 -4.73 8.79 -14.64
C GLU A 66 -4.71 7.26 -14.67
N LEU A 67 -5.87 6.68 -15.02
CA LEU A 67 -6.02 5.22 -15.09
C LEU A 67 -5.15 4.56 -16.17
N PRO A 68 -4.96 5.12 -17.39
CA PRO A 68 -4.17 4.46 -18.44
C PRO A 68 -2.68 4.33 -18.07
N SER A 69 -2.13 5.32 -17.36
CA SER A 69 -0.75 5.35 -16.89
C SER A 69 -0.60 4.82 -15.46
N LEU A 70 -1.71 4.48 -14.79
CA LEU A 70 -1.77 4.14 -13.37
C LEU A 70 -0.97 5.16 -12.54
N ALA A 71 -1.27 6.45 -12.73
CA ALA A 71 -0.59 7.53 -12.03
C ALA A 71 -1.57 8.31 -11.14
N LEU A 72 -1.12 8.67 -9.95
CA LEU A 72 -1.83 9.53 -9.01
C LEU A 72 -1.07 10.85 -8.90
N SER A 73 -1.72 11.94 -9.27
CA SER A 73 -1.19 13.29 -9.09
C SER A 73 -1.86 13.95 -7.89
N TRP A 74 -1.05 14.47 -6.99
CA TRP A 74 -1.50 15.09 -5.75
C TRP A 74 -0.51 16.17 -5.30
N TYR A 75 -0.98 17.07 -4.44
CA TYR A 75 -0.23 18.19 -3.90
C TYR A 75 -0.01 17.93 -2.42
N ASP A 76 1.23 18.04 -1.95
CA ASP A 76 1.60 17.77 -0.55
C ASP A 76 1.51 19.00 0.36
N GLY A 77 0.91 20.09 -0.13
CA GLY A 77 0.85 21.40 0.53
C GLY A 77 1.88 22.40 0.01
N CYS A 78 2.95 21.92 -0.62
CA CYS A 78 3.96 22.78 -1.25
C CYS A 78 4.37 22.33 -2.67
N ASN A 79 4.52 21.01 -2.84
CA ASN A 79 5.08 20.41 -4.04
C ASN A 79 4.05 19.55 -4.75
N TRP A 80 4.14 19.54 -6.07
CA TRP A 80 3.41 18.59 -6.89
C TRP A 80 4.08 17.23 -6.80
N ARG A 81 3.29 16.20 -6.53
CA ARG A 81 3.69 14.80 -6.45
C ARG A 81 2.94 13.99 -7.51
N THR A 82 3.66 13.07 -8.14
CA THR A 82 3.06 12.08 -9.03
C THR A 82 3.58 10.72 -8.64
N ASN A 83 2.69 9.84 -8.16
CA ASN A 83 3.03 8.49 -7.72
C ASN A 83 2.51 7.46 -8.73
N SER A 84 3.26 6.39 -8.92
CA SER A 84 2.80 5.23 -9.68
C SER A 84 1.92 4.36 -8.80
N LEU A 85 0.73 4.06 -9.30
CA LEU A 85 -0.22 3.10 -8.75
C LEU A 85 0.07 1.66 -9.20
N VAL A 86 1.09 1.43 -10.04
CA VAL A 86 1.48 0.08 -10.48
C VAL A 86 1.84 -0.83 -9.31
N PRO A 87 2.69 -0.42 -8.33
CA PRO A 87 2.99 -1.26 -7.17
C PRO A 87 1.74 -1.57 -6.35
N LEU A 88 0.83 -0.62 -6.19
CA LEU A 88 -0.45 -0.80 -5.52
C LEU A 88 -1.37 -1.79 -6.26
N ALA A 89 -1.47 -1.69 -7.58
CA ALA A 89 -2.24 -2.64 -8.39
C ALA A 89 -1.69 -4.08 -8.25
N LEU A 90 -0.36 -4.24 -8.35
CA LEU A 90 0.31 -5.52 -8.15
C LEU A 90 0.11 -6.06 -6.72
N GLY A 91 0.21 -5.18 -5.72
CA GLY A 91 0.01 -5.55 -4.33
C GLY A 91 -1.41 -6.06 -4.06
N LEU A 92 -2.41 -5.37 -4.60
CA LEU A 92 -3.81 -5.80 -4.53
C LEU A 92 -4.03 -7.13 -5.27
N CYS A 93 -3.42 -7.34 -6.44
CA CYS A 93 -3.49 -8.62 -7.14
C CYS A 93 -2.93 -9.78 -6.29
N CYS A 94 -1.80 -9.59 -5.62
CA CYS A 94 -1.23 -10.58 -4.70
C CYS A 94 -2.14 -10.88 -3.51
N LEU A 95 -2.77 -9.85 -2.93
CA LEU A 95 -3.70 -10.03 -1.81
C LEU A 95 -4.99 -10.74 -2.23
N VAL A 96 -5.55 -10.39 -3.39
CA VAL A 96 -6.74 -11.04 -3.95
C VAL A 96 -6.45 -12.51 -4.28
N THR A 97 -5.29 -12.81 -4.88
CA THR A 97 -4.90 -14.20 -5.17
C THR A 97 -4.69 -15.01 -3.88
N ALA A 98 -4.04 -14.45 -2.86
CA ALA A 98 -3.94 -15.09 -1.54
C ALA A 98 -5.33 -15.37 -0.95
N ALA A 99 -6.25 -14.41 -0.99
CA ALA A 99 -7.62 -14.59 -0.49
C ALA A 99 -8.41 -15.64 -1.28
N ALA A 100 -8.23 -15.70 -2.60
CA ALA A 100 -8.87 -16.69 -3.46
C ALA A 100 -8.36 -18.12 -3.17
N LEU A 101 -7.04 -18.30 -2.98
CA LEU A 101 -6.44 -19.57 -2.59
C LEU A 101 -7.00 -20.04 -1.24
N ARG A 102 -7.08 -19.13 -0.27
CA ARG A 102 -7.64 -19.43 1.06
C ARG A 102 -9.10 -19.89 1.02
N ARG A 103 -9.90 -19.34 0.09
CA ARG A 103 -11.30 -19.78 -0.11
C ARG A 103 -11.40 -21.17 -0.71
N LYS A 104 -10.46 -21.57 -1.58
CA LYS A 104 -10.45 -22.89 -2.23
C LYS A 104 -10.03 -24.03 -1.28
N SER A 105 -9.22 -23.71 -0.27
CA SER A 105 -8.74 -24.69 0.73
C SER A 105 -9.69 -24.89 1.92
N ARG A 106 -10.85 -24.22 1.95
CA ARG A 106 -11.93 -24.42 2.93
C ARG A 106 -13.05 -25.26 2.34
#